data_AF-A0A256HC60-F1
#
_entry.id   AF-A0A256HC60-F1
#
_cell.length_a   1.000
_cell.length_b   1.000
_cell.length_c   1.000
_cell.angle_alpha   90.00
_cell.angle_beta   90.00
_cell.angle_gamma   90.00
#
_symmetry.space_group_name_H-M   'P 1'
#
loop_
_entity.id
_entity.type
_entity.pdbx_description
1 polymer ?
#
loop_
_entity_poly.entity_id
_entity_poly.type
_entity_poly.pdbx_seq_one_letter_code
_entity_poly.pdbx_strand_id
1 'polypeptide(L)'
;MRTDDDQTGPDAGEASPGGDDAPERLACPECGRTVADRWRCECGAPLNFADPPIPDRPAPDAEAGESLPAGDGLWAFAAFLAVGDDPADRVTLGEGMTPLVDADGPRGESDGSRGDTGPDGAEWNAEFKLEYVFPTGSFKDRGATTTLTRARELGVDRVVEDSSGNAGAAIATYAARAGIDAAVYVPADVKESKLRAIRRAGADPVRVEGGRSDVTDACVAALGGGGKGDAGSEDGEGDAGEGGGGPGAAAWYASHAWNPAFFEGTATVAYEIAAQRGWEAPDAVVTPLGHGTLFLGAYRGFRRLERAGWIDSVPRLFGAQAAGVAPIVRELHGPEAAHPDGRVNAAADGIQIAEPVRKGEILDAVAETGGDALAVTESAAERELDRLHRAGFYTEPTCAVAPAALRALRERGTLAADDDVVVPLTGSGLKG
;
A
#
# COMPACT_ATOMS: atom_id res chain seq x y z
N MET A 1 -33.76 52.03 -42.89
CA MET A 1 -32.50 52.64 -42.43
C MET A 1 -32.44 52.44 -40.94
N ARG A 2 -31.57 51.50 -40.50
CA ARG A 2 -31.11 51.24 -39.12
C ARG A 2 -32.18 50.74 -38.13
N THR A 3 -32.34 49.42 -37.94
CA THR A 3 -31.58 48.47 -37.09
C THR A 3 -31.86 48.65 -35.61
N ASP A 4 -32.63 47.73 -35.04
CA ASP A 4 -32.55 47.26 -33.64
C ASP A 4 -33.31 45.91 -33.60
N ASP A 5 -32.57 44.82 -33.86
CA ASP A 5 -33.00 43.44 -33.57
C ASP A 5 -32.40 43.08 -32.21
N ASP A 6 -33.28 42.99 -31.22
CA ASP A 6 -33.01 42.50 -29.88
C ASP A 6 -33.18 40.98 -29.89
N GLN A 7 -32.07 40.24 -30.00
CA GLN A 7 -32.01 38.79 -29.78
C GLN A 7 -30.96 38.50 -28.70
N THR A 8 -31.41 38.47 -27.46
CA THR A 8 -30.70 37.85 -26.34
C THR A 8 -31.03 36.35 -26.32
N GLY A 9 -30.18 35.55 -26.97
CA GLY A 9 -30.14 34.10 -26.75
C GLY A 9 -29.49 33.80 -25.39
N PRO A 10 -29.88 32.70 -24.71
CA PRO A 10 -29.22 32.30 -23.47
C PRO A 10 -27.78 31.87 -23.78
N ASP A 11 -26.81 32.59 -23.21
CA ASP A 11 -25.43 32.14 -23.13
C ASP A 11 -25.42 30.75 -22.47
N ALA A 12 -25.11 29.73 -23.28
CA ALA A 12 -24.66 28.46 -22.78
C ALA A 12 -23.34 28.74 -22.06
N GLY A 13 -23.38 28.76 -20.73
CA GLY A 13 -22.20 28.94 -19.89
C GLY A 13 -21.14 27.92 -20.27
N GLU A 14 -20.12 28.40 -20.97
CA GLU A 14 -18.85 27.71 -21.14
C GLU A 14 -18.30 27.42 -19.74
N ALA A 15 -18.31 26.16 -19.35
CA ALA A 15 -17.59 25.70 -18.17
C ALA A 15 -16.11 26.01 -18.40
N SER A 16 -15.62 27.06 -17.75
CA SER A 16 -14.19 27.37 -17.70
C SER A 16 -13.48 26.27 -16.90
N PRO A 17 -12.38 25.68 -17.41
CA PRO A 17 -11.53 24.81 -16.60
C PRO A 17 -10.62 25.71 -15.76
N GLY A 18 -11.16 26.23 -14.66
CA GLY A 18 -10.39 26.82 -13.59
C GLY A 18 -10.11 25.74 -12.57
N GLY A 19 -8.84 25.35 -12.40
CA GLY A 19 -8.41 24.48 -11.32
C GLY A 19 -8.73 25.13 -9.98
N ASP A 20 -9.44 24.40 -9.14
CA ASP A 20 -9.42 24.68 -7.71
C ASP A 20 -8.18 23.98 -7.16
N ASP A 21 -7.22 24.75 -6.62
CA ASP A 21 -6.05 24.31 -5.84
C ASP A 21 -6.44 23.56 -4.53
N ALA A 22 -7.64 23.01 -4.46
CA ALA A 22 -8.17 22.33 -3.29
C ALA A 22 -7.86 20.82 -3.38
N PRO A 23 -7.23 20.23 -2.37
CA PRO A 23 -6.95 18.79 -2.34
C PRO A 23 -8.22 17.96 -2.52
N GLU A 24 -8.13 16.84 -3.26
CA GLU A 24 -9.29 15.97 -3.53
C GLU A 24 -10.05 15.57 -2.26
N ARG A 25 -11.38 15.53 -2.33
CA ARG A 25 -12.24 15.19 -1.18
C ARG A 25 -12.31 13.68 -0.92
N LEU A 26 -12.54 13.34 0.34
CA LEU A 26 -12.73 11.95 0.79
C LEU A 26 -14.22 11.62 0.96
N ALA A 27 -14.63 10.40 0.64
CA ALA A 27 -15.97 9.87 0.83
C ALA A 27 -15.97 8.59 1.69
N CYS A 28 -16.99 8.46 2.53
CA CYS A 28 -17.23 7.25 3.31
C CYS A 28 -18.10 6.28 2.49
N PRO A 29 -17.63 5.04 2.23
CA PRO A 29 -18.41 4.06 1.47
C PRO A 29 -19.65 3.55 2.22
N GLU A 30 -19.66 3.64 3.56
CA GLU A 30 -20.77 3.11 4.37
C GLU A 30 -21.93 4.11 4.53
N CYS A 31 -21.63 5.38 4.79
CA CYS A 31 -22.66 6.40 5.07
C CYS A 31 -22.77 7.49 3.99
N GLY A 32 -21.92 7.46 2.96
CA GLY A 32 -21.93 8.42 1.84
C GLY A 32 -21.43 9.82 2.18
N ARG A 33 -21.02 10.09 3.44
CA ARG A 33 -20.51 11.41 3.83
C ARG A 33 -19.22 11.73 3.09
N THR A 34 -19.14 12.96 2.56
CA THR A 34 -17.92 13.54 1.99
C THR A 34 -17.30 14.53 2.97
N VAL A 35 -15.97 14.51 3.10
CA VAL A 35 -15.18 15.42 3.95
C VAL A 35 -13.97 15.93 3.16
N ALA A 36 -13.44 17.10 3.52
CA ALA A 36 -12.23 17.63 2.89
C ALA A 36 -11.01 16.75 3.25
N ASP A 37 -10.78 16.54 4.55
CA ASP A 37 -9.78 15.61 5.05
C ASP A 37 -10.16 15.10 6.44
N ARG A 38 -9.93 13.80 6.67
CA ARG A 38 -10.08 13.13 7.98
C ARG A 38 -9.46 11.74 7.88
N TRP A 39 -8.92 11.23 8.98
CA TRP A 39 -8.37 9.87 9.00
C TRP A 39 -9.44 8.77 9.07
N ARG A 40 -10.63 9.09 9.60
CA ARG A 40 -11.75 8.15 9.78
C ARG A 40 -13.09 8.88 9.77
N CYS A 41 -14.11 8.26 9.19
CA CYS A 41 -15.47 8.79 9.21
C CYS A 41 -16.05 8.85 10.64
N GLU A 42 -17.06 9.70 10.86
CA GLU A 42 -17.81 9.73 12.13
C GLU A 42 -18.53 8.42 12.43
N CYS A 43 -18.92 7.66 11.41
CA CYS A 43 -19.51 6.33 11.61
C CYS A 43 -18.46 5.26 11.98
N GLY A 44 -17.17 5.61 12.01
CA GLY A 44 -16.07 4.68 12.31
C GLY A 44 -15.46 4.01 11.07
N ALA A 45 -16.11 4.13 9.90
CA ALA A 45 -15.62 3.53 8.67
C ALA A 45 -14.36 4.24 8.12
N PRO A 46 -13.50 3.49 7.42
CA PRO A 46 -12.41 4.10 6.67
C PRO A 46 -12.95 4.92 5.48
N LEU A 47 -12.21 5.93 5.06
CA LEU A 47 -12.57 6.81 3.96
C LEU A 47 -11.87 6.36 2.67
N ASN A 48 -12.35 6.81 1.51
CA ASN A 48 -11.70 6.67 0.21
C ASN A 48 -11.71 8.02 -0.51
N PHE A 49 -10.92 8.20 -1.56
CA PHE A 49 -11.13 9.35 -2.46
C PHE A 49 -12.52 9.27 -3.10
N ALA A 50 -13.20 10.41 -3.20
CA ALA A 50 -14.57 10.46 -3.68
C ALA A 50 -14.69 10.14 -5.17
N ASP A 51 -13.70 10.55 -5.96
CA ASP A 51 -13.66 10.36 -7.42
C ASP A 51 -12.21 10.08 -7.87
N PRO A 52 -11.65 8.90 -7.56
CA PRO A 52 -10.27 8.60 -7.94
C PRO A 52 -10.11 8.57 -9.47
N PRO A 53 -9.07 9.20 -10.03
CA PRO A 53 -8.99 9.44 -11.46
C PRO A 53 -8.78 8.15 -12.27
N ILE A 54 -9.40 8.14 -13.46
CA ILE A 54 -9.23 7.12 -14.49
C ILE A 54 -8.98 7.87 -15.81
N PRO A 55 -7.82 7.66 -16.46
CA PRO A 55 -7.51 8.34 -17.72
C PRO A 55 -8.50 7.97 -18.82
N ASP A 56 -9.04 8.98 -19.51
CA ASP A 56 -9.84 8.82 -20.72
C ASP A 56 -8.94 8.88 -21.97
N ARG A 57 -8.03 7.91 -22.08
CA ARG A 57 -7.10 7.75 -23.21
C ARG A 57 -6.67 6.29 -23.33
N PRO A 58 -6.26 5.83 -24.52
CA PRO A 58 -5.70 4.49 -24.66
C PRO A 58 -4.41 4.33 -23.84
N ALA A 59 -4.08 3.07 -23.56
CA ALA A 59 -2.79 2.69 -23.00
C ALA A 59 -1.67 3.13 -23.96
N PRO A 60 -0.49 3.56 -23.44
CA PRO A 60 0.67 3.84 -24.26
C PRO A 60 1.01 2.66 -25.19
N ASP A 61 1.06 2.93 -26.49
CA ASP A 61 1.37 1.93 -27.51
C ASP A 61 2.90 1.87 -27.77
N ALA A 62 3.51 0.79 -27.30
CA ALA A 62 4.94 0.54 -27.49
C ALA A 62 5.33 0.40 -28.97
N GLU A 63 4.45 -0.15 -29.82
CA GLU A 63 4.68 -0.27 -31.27
C GLU A 63 4.63 1.09 -31.96
N ALA A 64 3.84 2.04 -31.42
CA ALA A 64 3.83 3.43 -31.84
C ALA A 64 5.01 4.26 -31.28
N GLY A 65 5.88 3.65 -30.47
CA GLY A 65 7.01 4.32 -29.83
C GLY A 65 6.64 5.15 -28.61
N GLU A 66 5.42 4.99 -28.08
CA GLU A 66 5.00 5.61 -26.83
C GLU A 66 5.55 4.79 -25.65
N SER A 67 6.08 5.48 -24.65
CA SER A 67 6.51 4.82 -23.41
C SER A 67 6.17 5.67 -22.20
N LEU A 68 5.95 4.99 -21.08
CA LEU A 68 5.85 5.67 -19.79
C LEU A 68 7.19 6.30 -19.44
N PRO A 69 7.20 7.48 -18.81
CA PRO A 69 8.43 8.09 -18.32
C PRO A 69 8.94 7.32 -17.11
N ALA A 70 9.52 6.12 -17.32
CA ALA A 70 9.93 5.22 -16.24
C ALA A 70 10.94 5.85 -15.26
N GLY A 71 11.65 6.89 -15.68
CA GLY A 71 12.51 7.70 -14.82
C GLY A 71 11.77 8.46 -13.72
N ASP A 72 10.46 8.63 -13.83
CA ASP A 72 9.59 9.25 -12.82
C ASP A 72 9.11 8.22 -11.77
N GLY A 73 9.50 6.95 -11.93
CA GLY A 73 9.14 5.87 -11.01
C GLY A 73 7.63 5.71 -10.88
N LEU A 74 7.13 5.73 -9.66
CA LEU A 74 5.72 5.61 -9.32
C LEU A 74 4.87 6.74 -9.96
N TRP A 75 5.45 7.93 -10.10
CA TRP A 75 4.76 9.11 -10.63
C TRP A 75 4.58 9.08 -12.15
N ALA A 76 5.15 8.10 -12.85
CA ALA A 76 4.83 7.81 -14.25
C ALA A 76 3.33 7.49 -14.45
N PHE A 77 2.64 7.11 -13.37
CA PHE A 77 1.20 6.80 -13.35
C PHE A 77 0.35 7.91 -12.72
N ALA A 78 0.85 9.15 -12.62
CA ALA A 78 0.14 10.26 -11.96
C ALA A 78 -1.31 10.45 -12.45
N ALA A 79 -1.61 10.16 -13.71
CA ALA A 79 -2.97 10.24 -14.26
C ALA A 79 -3.99 9.28 -13.62
N PHE A 80 -3.55 8.30 -12.81
CA PHE A 80 -4.39 7.38 -12.03
C PHE A 80 -4.38 7.67 -10.52
N LEU A 81 -3.63 8.67 -10.07
CA LEU A 81 -3.43 8.98 -8.65
C LEU A 81 -4.26 10.19 -8.26
N ALA A 82 -4.99 10.07 -7.15
CA ALA A 82 -5.78 11.14 -6.54
C ALA A 82 -4.96 12.19 -5.76
N VAL A 83 -3.63 12.17 -5.92
CA VAL A 83 -2.67 13.03 -5.23
C VAL A 83 -1.50 13.34 -6.14
N GLY A 84 -0.83 14.47 -5.92
CA GLY A 84 0.36 14.90 -6.63
C GLY A 84 0.07 15.49 -8.01
N ASP A 85 -1.07 16.18 -8.18
CA ASP A 85 -1.40 16.87 -9.42
C ASP A 85 -0.32 17.89 -9.80
N ASP A 86 0.11 18.70 -8.83
CA ASP A 86 1.31 19.55 -8.97
C ASP A 86 2.58 18.71 -8.75
N PRO A 87 3.47 18.58 -9.76
CA PRO A 87 4.75 17.92 -9.59
C PRO A 87 5.64 18.50 -8.47
N ALA A 88 5.46 19.78 -8.10
CA ALA A 88 6.22 20.41 -7.02
C ALA A 88 5.88 19.84 -5.62
N ASP A 89 4.67 19.29 -5.46
CA ASP A 89 4.22 18.72 -4.19
C ASP A 89 4.66 17.27 -4.00
N ARG A 90 5.03 16.58 -5.07
CA ARG A 90 5.41 15.16 -5.04
C ARG A 90 6.64 14.92 -4.15
N VAL A 91 6.45 14.16 -3.08
CA VAL A 91 7.50 13.75 -2.15
C VAL A 91 8.09 12.43 -2.61
N THR A 92 9.18 12.46 -3.38
CA THR A 92 9.76 11.24 -3.97
C THR A 92 11.26 11.07 -3.72
N LEU A 93 11.68 9.80 -3.73
CA LEU A 93 13.05 9.31 -3.78
C LEU A 93 13.36 8.59 -5.11
N GLY A 94 12.46 8.68 -6.09
CA GLY A 94 12.55 7.93 -7.36
C GLY A 94 12.05 6.49 -7.25
N GLU A 95 11.25 6.20 -6.22
CA GLU A 95 10.65 4.88 -6.00
C GLU A 95 9.65 4.46 -7.09
N GLY A 96 9.43 3.16 -7.23
CA GLY A 96 8.55 2.58 -8.26
C GLY A 96 9.35 1.92 -9.38
N MET A 97 8.63 1.42 -10.38
CA MET A 97 9.15 0.63 -11.51
C MET A 97 10.12 -0.48 -11.08
N THR A 98 9.82 -1.18 -9.97
CA THR A 98 10.69 -2.24 -9.45
C THR A 98 10.78 -3.40 -10.45
N PRO A 99 11.89 -4.16 -10.47
CA PRO A 99 12.04 -5.27 -11.41
C PRO A 99 10.90 -6.29 -11.27
N LEU A 100 10.44 -6.77 -12.42
CA LEU A 100 9.59 -7.95 -12.56
C LEU A 100 10.44 -9.00 -13.26
N VAL A 101 10.66 -10.14 -12.61
CA VAL A 101 11.64 -11.15 -13.07
C VAL A 101 11.03 -12.55 -13.02
N ASP A 102 11.43 -13.42 -13.93
CA ASP A 102 11.11 -14.85 -13.85
C ASP A 102 11.75 -15.45 -12.58
N ALA A 103 10.95 -16.09 -11.73
CA ALA A 103 11.37 -16.64 -10.45
C ALA A 103 12.37 -17.80 -10.60
N ASP A 104 12.33 -18.52 -11.72
CA ASP A 104 13.15 -19.70 -12.00
C ASP A 104 14.35 -19.38 -12.91
N GLY A 105 14.58 -18.08 -13.18
CA GLY A 105 15.61 -17.59 -14.09
C GLY A 105 15.16 -17.59 -15.57
N PRO A 106 16.03 -17.17 -16.50
CA PRO A 106 15.65 -17.05 -17.91
C PRO A 106 15.16 -18.38 -18.50
N ARG A 107 13.96 -18.36 -19.09
CA ARG A 107 13.38 -19.48 -19.83
C ARG A 107 14.26 -19.79 -21.05
N GLY A 108 14.89 -20.96 -21.08
CA GLY A 108 15.51 -21.51 -22.30
C GLY A 108 17.02 -21.74 -22.30
N GLU A 109 17.76 -21.34 -21.26
CA GLU A 109 19.19 -21.68 -21.14
C GLU A 109 19.41 -22.67 -19.99
N SER A 110 18.97 -23.91 -20.20
CA SER A 110 19.38 -25.04 -19.36
C SER A 110 20.80 -25.48 -19.74
N ASP A 111 21.83 -24.71 -19.38
CA ASP A 111 23.22 -25.18 -19.56
C ASP A 111 23.65 -26.21 -18.48
N GLY A 112 22.74 -26.55 -17.56
CA GLY A 112 23.01 -27.48 -16.46
C GLY A 112 23.70 -26.84 -15.26
N SER A 113 23.93 -25.51 -15.26
CA SER A 113 24.48 -24.75 -14.13
C SER A 113 23.44 -24.07 -13.23
N ARG A 114 22.13 -24.30 -13.44
CA ARG A 114 21.08 -23.83 -12.51
C ARG A 114 21.49 -24.26 -11.11
N GLY A 115 21.76 -23.27 -10.24
CA GLY A 115 22.12 -23.51 -8.85
C GLY A 115 21.06 -24.40 -8.21
N ASP A 116 21.50 -25.30 -7.33
CA ASP A 116 20.64 -26.17 -6.54
C ASP A 116 19.50 -25.36 -5.90
N THR A 117 18.28 -25.46 -6.44
CA THR A 117 17.05 -24.83 -5.91
C THR A 117 16.59 -25.45 -4.59
N GLY A 118 17.42 -26.32 -4.01
CA GLY A 118 17.17 -27.03 -2.77
C GLY A 118 16.53 -28.41 -3.01
N PRO A 119 16.35 -29.18 -1.92
CA PRO A 119 16.03 -30.61 -1.95
C PRO A 119 14.70 -30.98 -2.62
N ASP A 120 13.83 -30.01 -2.88
CA ASP A 120 12.48 -30.23 -3.44
C ASP A 120 12.37 -29.88 -4.94
N GLY A 121 13.37 -29.23 -5.56
CA GLY A 121 13.51 -29.06 -7.02
C GLY A 121 12.36 -28.42 -7.82
N ALA A 122 11.25 -28.05 -7.18
CA ALA A 122 10.05 -27.58 -7.85
C ALA A 122 10.21 -26.13 -8.32
N GLU A 123 9.85 -25.87 -9.58
CA GLU A 123 9.81 -24.53 -10.15
C GLU A 123 8.67 -23.72 -9.52
N TRP A 124 8.88 -22.42 -9.36
CA TRP A 124 7.81 -21.49 -8.98
C TRP A 124 6.86 -21.20 -10.14
N ASN A 125 7.30 -21.37 -11.39
CA ASN A 125 6.64 -20.95 -12.63
C ASN A 125 5.82 -19.66 -12.44
N ALA A 126 6.48 -18.62 -11.95
CA ALA A 126 5.86 -17.35 -11.61
C ALA A 126 6.86 -16.22 -11.88
N GLU A 127 6.36 -15.00 -11.95
CA GLU A 127 7.21 -13.82 -11.92
C GLU A 127 7.21 -13.18 -10.54
N PHE A 128 8.39 -12.76 -10.10
CA PHE A 128 8.58 -12.04 -8.85
C PHE A 128 8.68 -10.54 -9.11
N LYS A 129 7.81 -9.79 -8.44
CA LYS A 129 7.87 -8.32 -8.39
C LYS A 129 8.74 -7.92 -7.21
N LEU A 130 9.95 -7.43 -7.47
CA LEU A 130 11.00 -7.25 -6.46
C LEU A 130 10.82 -5.97 -5.62
N GLU A 131 9.75 -5.92 -4.83
CA GLU A 131 9.42 -4.78 -3.96
C GLU A 131 10.42 -4.54 -2.81
N TYR A 132 11.31 -5.48 -2.54
CA TYR A 132 12.32 -5.32 -1.52
C TYR A 132 13.46 -4.36 -1.91
N VAL A 133 13.53 -3.92 -3.17
CA VAL A 133 14.58 -2.99 -3.66
C VAL A 133 14.20 -1.51 -3.53
N PHE A 134 13.01 -1.21 -3.00
CA PHE A 134 12.57 0.16 -2.72
C PHE A 134 13.57 0.91 -1.80
N PRO A 135 13.59 2.25 -1.78
CA PRO A 135 14.55 3.05 -1.01
C PRO A 135 14.70 2.68 0.46
N THR A 136 13.61 2.41 1.17
CA THR A 136 13.63 1.93 2.57
C THR A 136 13.65 0.41 2.67
N GLY A 137 13.67 -0.29 1.54
CA GLY A 137 13.75 -1.75 1.40
C GLY A 137 12.41 -2.47 1.53
N SER A 138 11.28 -1.81 1.24
CA SER A 138 9.97 -2.48 1.17
C SER A 138 8.94 -1.71 0.34
N PHE A 139 7.89 -2.41 -0.10
CA PHE A 139 6.74 -1.84 -0.82
C PHE A 139 6.04 -0.67 -0.09
N LYS A 140 6.26 -0.50 1.22
CA LYS A 140 5.62 0.57 2.02
C LYS A 140 5.96 1.97 1.52
N ASP A 141 7.07 2.10 0.80
CA ASP A 141 7.48 3.33 0.14
C ASP A 141 6.46 3.80 -0.89
N ARG A 142 5.78 2.86 -1.59
CA ARG A 142 4.68 3.18 -2.51
C ARG A 142 3.60 4.02 -1.84
N GLY A 143 3.15 3.60 -0.66
CA GLY A 143 2.12 4.31 0.08
C GLY A 143 2.66 5.53 0.83
N ALA A 144 3.92 5.50 1.27
CA ALA A 144 4.53 6.63 1.97
C ALA A 144 4.68 7.84 1.04
N THR A 145 5.13 7.66 -0.21
CA THR A 145 5.30 8.75 -1.17
C THR A 145 3.99 9.51 -1.42
N THR A 146 2.88 8.81 -1.65
CA THR A 146 1.57 9.42 -1.88
C THR A 146 0.98 10.00 -0.59
N THR A 147 1.19 9.35 0.55
CA THR A 147 0.73 9.85 1.87
C THR A 147 1.41 11.16 2.26
N LEU A 148 2.73 11.27 2.07
CA LEU A 148 3.47 12.48 2.41
C LEU A 148 3.32 13.58 1.36
N THR A 149 3.05 13.23 0.09
CA THR A 149 2.60 14.20 -0.93
C THR A 149 1.27 14.82 -0.51
N ARG A 150 0.29 14.00 -0.12
CA ARG A 150 -0.99 14.50 0.40
C ARG A 150 -0.83 15.36 1.64
N ALA A 151 0.05 14.97 2.57
CA ALA A 151 0.35 15.78 3.74
C ALA A 151 0.89 17.17 3.36
N ARG A 152 1.76 17.25 2.34
CA ARG A 152 2.28 18.52 1.81
C ARG A 152 1.17 19.38 1.19
N GLU A 153 0.32 18.80 0.34
CA GLU A 153 -0.84 19.49 -0.28
C GLU A 153 -1.77 20.10 0.78
N LEU A 154 -1.94 19.42 1.91
CA LEU A 154 -2.76 19.87 3.03
C LEU A 154 -2.05 20.87 3.96
N GLY A 155 -0.79 21.21 3.70
CA GLY A 155 0.02 22.08 4.56
C GLY A 155 0.28 21.49 5.96
N VAL A 156 0.44 20.17 6.06
CA VAL A 156 0.70 19.47 7.32
C VAL A 156 2.14 19.68 7.77
N ASP A 157 2.31 20.26 8.96
CA ASP A 157 3.64 20.44 9.57
C ASP A 157 4.14 19.18 10.30
N ARG A 158 3.23 18.35 10.82
CA ARG A 158 3.56 17.17 11.63
C ARG A 158 2.66 15.96 11.35
N VAL A 159 3.29 14.81 11.16
CA VAL A 159 2.61 13.50 11.03
C VAL A 159 2.88 12.58 12.23
N VAL A 160 1.92 11.69 12.49
CA VAL A 160 2.08 10.57 13.42
C VAL A 160 1.77 9.24 12.72
N GLU A 161 2.46 8.18 13.11
CA GLU A 161 2.22 6.82 12.62
C GLU A 161 2.39 5.79 13.74
N ASP A 162 1.59 4.73 13.77
CA ASP A 162 1.53 3.73 14.86
C ASP A 162 2.14 2.36 14.50
N SER A 163 3.23 2.37 13.71
CA SER A 163 3.93 1.16 13.28
C SER A 163 5.42 1.21 13.56
N SER A 164 5.93 0.22 14.29
CA SER A 164 7.38 0.02 14.46
C SER A 164 8.06 -0.71 13.29
N GLY A 165 7.30 -1.15 12.29
CA GLY A 165 7.79 -1.96 11.17
C GLY A 165 8.13 -1.14 9.93
N ASN A 166 8.01 -1.80 8.77
CA ASN A 166 8.29 -1.22 7.45
C ASN A 166 7.49 0.08 7.18
N ALA A 167 6.25 0.18 7.66
CA ALA A 167 5.44 1.38 7.48
C ALA A 167 6.00 2.59 8.22
N GLY A 168 6.36 2.45 9.50
CA GLY A 168 6.95 3.55 10.27
C GLY A 168 8.31 3.99 9.72
N ALA A 169 9.14 3.06 9.25
CA ALA A 169 10.41 3.39 8.60
C ALA A 169 10.20 4.16 7.28
N ALA A 170 9.22 3.76 6.46
CA ALA A 170 8.86 4.46 5.24
C ALA A 170 8.30 5.86 5.54
N ILE A 171 7.29 5.99 6.40
CA ILE A 171 6.71 7.29 6.78
C ILE A 171 7.78 8.24 7.35
N ALA A 172 8.64 7.77 8.26
CA ALA A 172 9.72 8.57 8.81
C ALA A 172 10.69 9.08 7.72
N THR A 173 11.07 8.20 6.78
CA THR A 173 12.01 8.55 5.70
C THR A 173 11.41 9.56 4.72
N TYR A 174 10.15 9.35 4.31
CA TYR A 174 9.47 10.26 3.39
C TYR A 174 9.10 11.59 4.07
N ALA A 175 8.78 11.60 5.37
CA ALA A 175 8.57 12.83 6.13
C ALA A 175 9.85 13.68 6.16
N ALA A 176 11.00 13.05 6.41
CA ALA A 176 12.30 13.71 6.34
C ALA A 176 12.60 14.29 4.95
N ARG A 177 12.24 13.54 3.88
CA ARG A 177 12.35 14.00 2.49
C ARG A 177 11.43 15.20 2.21
N ALA A 178 10.24 15.22 2.81
CA ALA A 178 9.24 16.27 2.65
C ALA A 178 9.57 17.54 3.45
N GLY A 179 10.37 17.42 4.51
CA GLY A 179 10.57 18.48 5.50
C GLY A 179 9.42 18.57 6.52
N ILE A 180 8.72 17.46 6.77
CA ILE A 180 7.57 17.36 7.68
C ILE A 180 8.03 16.66 8.96
N ASP A 181 7.66 17.19 10.13
CA ASP A 181 7.98 16.56 11.41
C ASP A 181 7.24 15.22 11.55
N ALA A 182 7.89 14.18 12.06
CA ALA A 182 7.28 12.86 12.22
C ALA A 182 7.50 12.28 13.62
N ALA A 183 6.44 11.73 14.19
CA ALA A 183 6.52 10.85 15.36
C ALA A 183 5.98 9.45 15.04
N VAL A 184 6.72 8.43 15.46
CA VAL A 184 6.34 7.03 15.25
C VAL A 184 6.10 6.36 16.59
N TYR A 185 4.85 6.00 16.84
CA TYR A 185 4.39 5.32 18.04
C TYR A 185 4.71 3.84 17.93
N VAL A 186 5.39 3.31 18.94
CA VAL A 186 5.94 1.95 18.95
C VAL A 186 5.80 1.31 20.32
N PRO A 187 5.69 -0.03 20.41
CA PRO A 187 5.75 -0.72 21.69
C PRO A 187 7.04 -0.40 22.47
N ALA A 188 6.96 -0.33 23.80
CA ALA A 188 8.11 -0.01 24.64
C ALA A 188 9.24 -1.07 24.54
N ASP A 189 8.89 -2.32 24.26
CA ASP A 189 9.79 -3.47 24.09
C ASP A 189 10.31 -3.65 22.66
N VAL A 190 10.03 -2.70 21.76
CA VAL A 190 10.49 -2.76 20.36
C VAL A 190 12.01 -2.92 20.26
N LYS A 191 12.45 -3.77 19.32
CA LYS A 191 13.86 -4.00 19.01
C LYS A 191 14.58 -2.68 18.67
N GLU A 192 15.79 -2.49 19.21
CA GLU A 192 16.57 -1.26 19.01
C GLU A 192 16.94 -1.00 17.54
N SER A 193 17.08 -2.04 16.71
CA SER A 193 17.33 -1.87 15.27
C SER A 193 16.19 -1.12 14.56
N LYS A 194 14.92 -1.40 14.92
CA LYS A 194 13.74 -0.73 14.39
C LYS A 194 13.70 0.75 14.80
N LEU A 195 14.01 1.04 16.08
CA LEU A 195 14.11 2.42 16.58
C LEU A 195 15.22 3.22 15.91
N ARG A 196 16.35 2.58 15.65
CA ARG A 196 17.50 3.23 15.02
C ARG A 196 17.16 3.72 13.62
N ALA A 197 16.39 2.96 12.84
CA ALA A 197 15.93 3.38 11.52
C ALA A 197 15.08 4.66 11.60
N ILE A 198 14.10 4.69 12.51
CA ILE A 198 13.21 5.84 12.74
C ILE A 198 14.02 7.09 13.15
N ARG A 199 14.88 6.96 14.17
CA ARG A 199 15.70 8.09 14.66
C ARG A 199 16.68 8.61 13.61
N ARG A 200 17.24 7.73 12.78
CA ARG A 200 18.19 8.13 11.73
C ARG A 200 17.52 8.89 10.59
N ALA A 201 16.24 8.62 10.34
CA ALA A 201 15.44 9.45 9.45
C ALA A 201 15.08 10.81 10.07
N GLY A 202 15.31 11.03 11.36
CA GLY A 202 15.00 12.28 12.06
C GLY A 202 13.60 12.31 12.70
N ALA A 203 12.87 11.20 12.69
CA ALA A 203 11.58 11.08 13.35
C ALA A 203 11.71 10.73 14.84
N ASP A 204 10.72 11.15 15.63
CA ASP A 204 10.61 10.91 17.07
C ASP A 204 9.97 9.53 17.35
N PRO A 205 10.70 8.51 17.84
CA PRO A 205 10.04 7.29 18.31
C PRO A 205 9.37 7.51 19.67
N VAL A 206 8.05 7.41 19.71
CA VAL A 206 7.25 7.50 20.94
C VAL A 206 6.99 6.08 21.46
N ARG A 207 7.66 5.70 22.54
CA ARG A 207 7.52 4.38 23.15
C ARG A 207 6.29 4.34 24.04
N VAL A 208 5.44 3.33 23.84
CA VAL A 208 4.18 3.13 24.57
C VAL A 208 4.20 1.77 25.24
N GLU A 209 3.92 1.74 26.54
CA GLU A 209 3.74 0.49 27.29
C GLU A 209 2.44 -0.20 26.89
N GLY A 210 2.48 -1.52 26.70
CA GLY A 210 1.30 -2.31 26.33
C GLY A 210 1.38 -2.97 24.96
N GLY A 211 0.25 -3.47 24.51
CA GLY A 211 0.10 -4.14 23.22
C GLY A 211 -0.12 -3.17 22.07
N ARG A 212 -0.42 -3.73 20.89
CA ARG A 212 -0.65 -2.94 19.67
C ARG A 212 -1.81 -1.95 19.80
N SER A 213 -2.90 -2.34 20.48
CA SER A 213 -4.04 -1.46 20.73
C SER A 213 -3.63 -0.23 21.53
N ASP A 214 -2.80 -0.39 22.57
CA ASP A 214 -2.34 0.72 23.42
C ASP A 214 -1.49 1.71 22.61
N VAL A 215 -0.63 1.19 21.72
CA VAL A 215 0.18 2.01 20.80
C VAL A 215 -0.72 2.83 19.85
N THR A 216 -1.74 2.18 19.26
CA THR A 216 -2.71 2.86 18.37
C THR A 216 -3.50 3.92 19.13
N ASP A 217 -4.00 3.62 20.33
CA ASP A 217 -4.76 4.56 21.16
C ASP A 217 -3.93 5.78 21.54
N ALA A 218 -2.66 5.57 21.90
CA ALA A 218 -1.73 6.66 22.20
C ALA A 218 -1.44 7.54 20.97
N CYS A 219 -1.30 6.93 19.79
CA CYS A 219 -1.11 7.65 18.52
C CYS A 219 -2.36 8.48 18.17
N VAL A 220 -3.55 7.90 18.29
CA VAL A 220 -4.82 8.59 18.02
C VAL A 220 -5.05 9.72 19.02
N ALA A 221 -4.70 9.55 20.30
CA ALA A 221 -4.79 10.60 21.30
C ALA A 221 -3.90 11.82 20.97
N ALA A 222 -2.78 11.60 20.27
CA ALA A 222 -1.85 12.65 19.88
C ALA A 222 -2.35 13.54 18.73
N LEU A 223 -3.41 13.13 18.02
CA LEU A 223 -4.07 13.96 17.01
C LEU A 223 -4.78 15.18 17.64
N GLY A 224 -4.94 15.19 18.97
CA GLY A 224 -5.67 16.22 19.72
C GLY A 224 -7.19 16.05 19.60
N GLY A 225 -7.93 16.69 20.50
CA GLY A 225 -9.41 16.67 20.52
C GLY A 225 -10.10 17.37 19.34
N GLY A 226 -9.35 17.73 18.29
CA GLY A 226 -9.85 18.38 17.10
C GLY A 226 -9.01 18.01 15.90
N GLY A 227 -9.50 17.09 15.07
CA GLY A 227 -9.16 17.14 13.66
C GLY A 227 -9.51 18.55 13.19
N LYS A 228 -8.52 19.35 12.78
CA LYS A 228 -8.74 20.71 12.30
C LYS A 228 -9.63 20.66 11.06
N GLY A 229 -10.91 20.82 11.32
CA GLY A 229 -12.00 21.13 10.40
C GLY A 229 -13.19 21.76 11.13
N ASP A 230 -13.10 21.96 12.46
CA ASP A 230 -14.16 22.61 13.22
C ASP A 230 -13.89 24.11 13.31
N ALA A 231 -14.49 24.86 12.38
CA ALA A 231 -14.68 26.29 12.53
C ALA A 231 -15.87 26.51 13.47
N GLY A 232 -15.56 26.68 14.76
CA GLY A 232 -16.51 27.05 15.81
C GLY A 232 -15.77 27.56 17.04
N SER A 233 -15.78 28.87 17.21
CA SER A 233 -15.23 29.66 18.32
C SER A 233 -15.42 29.07 19.72
N GLU A 234 -14.42 29.24 20.61
CA GLU A 234 -14.46 30.19 21.74
C GLU A 234 -13.17 30.14 22.57
N ASP A 235 -12.87 31.29 23.16
CA ASP A 235 -11.60 31.72 23.75
C ASP A 235 -11.16 30.94 25.01
N GLY A 236 -9.84 30.79 25.18
CA GLY A 236 -9.23 30.27 26.40
C GLY A 236 -7.74 30.60 26.49
N GLU A 237 -7.42 31.78 27.04
CA GLU A 237 -6.05 32.18 27.37
C GLU A 237 -5.47 31.27 28.46
N GLY A 238 -4.29 30.70 28.21
CA GLY A 238 -3.52 29.88 29.15
C GLY A 238 -2.02 30.11 28.97
N ASP A 239 -1.39 30.52 30.07
CA ASP A 239 -0.03 30.99 30.28
C ASP A 239 1.10 30.06 29.76
N ALA A 240 2.13 30.65 29.15
CA ALA A 240 3.26 29.97 28.51
C ALA A 240 4.46 29.86 29.46
N GLY A 241 4.72 28.65 29.96
CA GLY A 241 5.96 28.29 30.65
C GLY A 241 7.03 27.79 29.67
N GLU A 242 8.21 28.40 29.71
CA GLU A 242 9.40 28.01 28.94
C GLU A 242 9.96 26.66 29.42
N GLY A 243 10.08 25.67 28.52
CA GLY A 243 10.88 24.47 28.75
C GLY A 243 10.45 23.22 27.99
N GLY A 244 11.11 22.94 26.85
CA GLY A 244 11.01 21.68 26.10
C GLY A 244 9.76 21.58 25.22
N GLY A 245 9.92 21.20 23.95
CA GLY A 245 8.82 21.11 22.98
C GLY A 245 7.70 20.18 23.45
N GLY A 246 6.70 20.77 24.12
CA GLY A 246 5.42 20.17 24.49
C GLY A 246 4.33 20.48 23.46
N PRO A 247 3.17 19.80 23.55
CA PRO A 247 2.26 19.55 22.43
C PRO A 247 1.45 20.79 22.06
N GLY A 248 1.54 21.23 20.80
CA GLY A 248 0.82 22.41 20.31
C GLY A 248 0.58 22.49 18.80
N ALA A 249 1.16 21.60 17.99
CA ALA A 249 0.79 21.46 16.59
C ALA A 249 -0.18 20.27 16.44
N ALA A 250 -1.34 20.49 15.81
CA ALA A 250 -2.26 19.41 15.47
C ALA A 250 -1.54 18.42 14.54
N ALA A 251 -1.37 17.18 14.98
CA ALA A 251 -0.72 16.14 14.20
C ALA A 251 -1.70 15.50 13.21
N TRP A 252 -1.19 15.10 12.04
CA TRP A 252 -1.96 14.38 11.03
C TRP A 252 -1.63 12.88 11.04
N TYR A 253 -2.66 12.03 10.95
CA TYR A 253 -2.45 10.59 11.04
C TYR A 253 -2.05 9.99 9.69
N ALA A 254 -0.74 9.70 9.53
CA ALA A 254 -0.17 9.08 8.34
C ALA A 254 -0.32 7.55 8.36
N SER A 255 -1.48 7.06 8.80
CA SER A 255 -1.74 5.63 8.97
C SER A 255 -1.66 4.87 7.66
N HIS A 256 -0.81 3.85 7.61
CA HIS A 256 -0.77 2.95 6.45
C HIS A 256 -2.06 2.14 6.26
N ALA A 257 -2.89 2.00 7.29
CA ALA A 257 -4.11 1.18 7.24
C ALA A 257 -5.39 2.02 6.98
N TRP A 258 -5.43 3.25 7.50
CA TRP A 258 -6.59 4.13 7.36
C TRP A 258 -6.48 5.07 6.16
N ASN A 259 -5.30 5.63 5.89
CA ASN A 259 -5.14 6.77 5.00
C ASN A 259 -5.40 6.39 3.53
N PRO A 260 -6.37 7.03 2.84
CA PRO A 260 -6.68 6.74 1.44
C PRO A 260 -5.49 6.93 0.50
N ALA A 261 -4.66 7.95 0.73
CA ALA A 261 -3.48 8.24 -0.10
C ALA A 261 -2.48 7.08 -0.09
N PHE A 262 -2.36 6.34 1.01
CA PHE A 262 -1.48 5.17 1.07
C PHE A 262 -1.89 4.10 0.03
N PHE A 263 -3.19 3.95 -0.22
CA PHE A 263 -3.72 2.98 -1.18
C PHE A 263 -3.59 3.43 -2.63
N GLU A 264 -3.57 4.74 -2.92
CA GLU A 264 -3.21 5.26 -4.25
C GLU A 264 -1.80 4.83 -4.62
N GLY A 265 -0.88 4.97 -3.66
CA GLY A 265 0.48 4.53 -3.80
C GLY A 265 0.59 3.03 -4.04
N THR A 266 -0.02 2.20 -3.19
CA THR A 266 0.06 0.74 -3.37
C THR A 266 -0.68 0.25 -4.61
N ALA A 267 -1.65 0.98 -5.16
CA ALA A 267 -2.32 0.63 -6.41
C ALA A 267 -1.37 0.61 -7.62
N THR A 268 -0.29 1.38 -7.55
CA THR A 268 0.72 1.42 -8.62
C THR A 268 1.44 0.10 -8.85
N VAL A 269 1.40 -0.85 -7.91
CA VAL A 269 1.94 -2.20 -8.16
C VAL A 269 1.24 -2.87 -9.35
N ALA A 270 -0.08 -2.67 -9.49
CA ALA A 270 -0.84 -3.23 -10.61
C ALA A 270 -0.49 -2.53 -11.93
N TYR A 271 -0.36 -1.20 -11.89
CA TYR A 271 0.02 -0.42 -13.08
C TYR A 271 1.40 -0.81 -13.59
N GLU A 272 2.36 -0.99 -12.69
CA GLU A 272 3.70 -1.45 -13.05
C GLU A 272 3.69 -2.86 -13.61
N ILE A 273 2.97 -3.80 -12.98
CA ILE A 273 2.87 -5.19 -13.47
C ILE A 273 2.31 -5.19 -14.89
N ALA A 274 1.19 -4.50 -15.13
CA ALA A 274 0.60 -4.43 -16.46
C ALA A 274 1.56 -3.76 -17.46
N ALA A 275 2.11 -2.59 -17.14
CA ALA A 275 3.02 -1.87 -18.04
C ALA A 275 4.27 -2.69 -18.42
N GLN A 276 4.87 -3.41 -17.47
CA GLN A 276 6.04 -4.26 -17.70
C GLN A 276 5.72 -5.49 -18.55
N ARG A 277 4.43 -5.82 -18.71
CA ARG A 277 3.90 -6.93 -19.50
C ARG A 277 3.16 -6.45 -20.75
N GLY A 278 3.42 -5.23 -21.20
CA GLY A 278 2.76 -4.70 -22.41
C GLY A 278 1.25 -4.53 -22.26
N TRP A 279 0.79 -4.22 -21.05
CA TRP A 279 -0.61 -4.09 -20.65
C TRP A 279 -1.40 -5.41 -20.67
N GLU A 280 -0.71 -6.55 -20.54
CA GLU A 280 -1.34 -7.83 -20.25
C GLU A 280 -1.36 -8.10 -18.74
N ALA A 281 -2.54 -8.39 -18.19
CA ALA A 281 -2.69 -8.78 -16.79
C ALA A 281 -2.36 -10.28 -16.61
N PRO A 282 -1.73 -10.69 -15.48
CA PRO A 282 -1.54 -12.11 -15.17
C PRO A 282 -2.88 -12.81 -14.89
N ASP A 283 -2.89 -14.15 -14.86
CA ASP A 283 -4.06 -14.92 -14.41
C ASP A 283 -4.31 -14.75 -12.89
N ALA A 284 -3.24 -14.56 -12.12
CA ALA A 284 -3.32 -14.40 -10.68
C ALA A 284 -2.18 -13.55 -10.08
N VAL A 285 -2.47 -12.93 -8.93
CA VAL A 285 -1.47 -12.30 -8.07
C VAL A 285 -1.58 -12.85 -6.66
N VAL A 286 -0.46 -13.32 -6.09
CA VAL A 286 -0.39 -13.83 -4.72
C VAL A 286 0.38 -12.84 -3.85
N THR A 287 -0.23 -12.33 -2.79
CA THR A 287 0.39 -11.30 -1.93
C THR A 287 0.37 -11.68 -0.45
N PRO A 288 1.34 -11.21 0.36
CA PRO A 288 1.22 -11.27 1.81
C PRO A 288 0.03 -10.42 2.29
N LEU A 289 -0.73 -10.92 3.27
CA LEU A 289 -1.99 -10.32 3.71
C LEU A 289 -2.03 -10.10 5.23
N GLY A 290 -1.66 -8.88 5.64
CA GLY A 290 -1.89 -8.34 6.99
C GLY A 290 -3.11 -7.40 7.00
N HIS A 291 -2.86 -6.08 7.03
CA HIS A 291 -3.92 -5.05 6.91
C HIS A 291 -4.54 -4.94 5.50
N GLY A 292 -4.04 -5.70 4.52
CA GLY A 292 -4.55 -5.66 3.14
C GLY A 292 -4.03 -4.50 2.28
N THR A 293 -3.09 -3.69 2.75
CA THR A 293 -2.63 -2.48 2.01
C THR A 293 -2.10 -2.76 0.59
N LEU A 294 -1.32 -3.83 0.39
CA LEU A 294 -0.84 -4.22 -0.93
C LEU A 294 -1.93 -4.96 -1.72
N PHE A 295 -2.64 -5.88 -1.07
CA PHE A 295 -3.73 -6.66 -1.67
C PHE A 295 -4.84 -5.76 -2.24
N LEU A 296 -5.36 -4.82 -1.43
CA LEU A 296 -6.36 -3.85 -1.85
C LEU A 296 -5.80 -2.82 -2.83
N GLY A 297 -4.52 -2.46 -2.70
CA GLY A 297 -3.82 -1.65 -3.71
C GLY A 297 -3.88 -2.33 -5.07
N ALA A 298 -3.38 -3.56 -5.17
CA ALA A 298 -3.41 -4.35 -6.39
C ALA A 298 -4.83 -4.48 -6.96
N TYR A 299 -5.82 -4.85 -6.13
CA TYR A 299 -7.23 -4.90 -6.53
C TYR A 299 -7.72 -3.59 -7.16
N ARG A 300 -7.53 -2.46 -6.45
CA ARG A 300 -7.97 -1.14 -6.93
C ARG A 300 -7.26 -0.73 -8.21
N GLY A 301 -5.96 -0.99 -8.30
CA GLY A 301 -5.15 -0.67 -9.47
C GLY A 301 -5.60 -1.46 -10.70
N PHE A 302 -5.72 -2.79 -10.61
CA PHE A 302 -6.21 -3.59 -11.74
C PHE A 302 -7.64 -3.22 -12.14
N ARG A 303 -8.53 -2.92 -11.18
CA ARG A 303 -9.89 -2.45 -11.50
C ARG A 303 -9.90 -1.11 -12.22
N ARG A 304 -8.97 -0.20 -11.93
CA ARG A 304 -8.84 1.08 -12.66
C ARG A 304 -8.30 0.87 -14.07
N LEU A 305 -7.32 -0.02 -14.24
CA LEU A 305 -6.82 -0.38 -15.58
C LEU A 305 -7.92 -1.01 -16.44
N GLU A 306 -8.71 -1.94 -15.87
CA GLU A 306 -9.83 -2.58 -16.57
C GLU A 306 -10.89 -1.55 -16.97
N ARG A 307 -11.25 -0.64 -16.05
CA ARG A 307 -12.20 0.45 -16.34
C ARG A 307 -11.69 1.44 -17.38
N ALA A 308 -10.38 1.68 -17.43
CA ALA A 308 -9.75 2.49 -18.48
C ALA A 308 -9.69 1.76 -19.84
N GLY A 309 -10.01 0.45 -19.87
CA GLY A 309 -9.88 -0.39 -21.06
C GLY A 309 -8.44 -0.71 -21.43
N TRP A 310 -7.51 -0.65 -20.46
CA TRP A 310 -6.08 -0.91 -20.70
C TRP A 310 -5.72 -2.38 -20.50
N ILE A 311 -6.55 -3.13 -19.78
CA ILE A 311 -6.44 -4.58 -19.61
C ILE A 311 -7.83 -5.20 -19.82
N ASP A 312 -7.87 -6.47 -20.22
CA ASP A 312 -9.13 -7.17 -20.52
C ASP A 312 -9.88 -7.66 -19.27
N SER A 313 -9.15 -7.95 -18.18
CA SER A 313 -9.73 -8.50 -16.96
C SER A 313 -8.85 -8.24 -15.74
N VAL A 314 -9.47 -8.27 -14.56
CA VAL A 314 -8.76 -8.21 -13.28
C VAL A 314 -8.24 -9.62 -12.89
N PRO A 315 -6.97 -9.76 -12.50
CA PRO A 315 -6.41 -11.05 -12.06
C PRO A 315 -7.09 -11.57 -10.81
N ARG A 316 -7.10 -12.90 -10.63
CA ARG A 316 -7.51 -13.51 -9.35
C ARG A 316 -6.53 -13.10 -8.26
N LEU A 317 -7.04 -12.65 -7.12
CA LEU A 317 -6.17 -12.18 -6.02
C LEU A 317 -6.14 -13.16 -4.86
N PHE A 318 -4.94 -13.61 -4.51
CA PHE A 318 -4.72 -14.52 -3.41
C PHE A 318 -3.97 -13.85 -2.26
N GLY A 319 -4.46 -14.04 -1.03
CA GLY A 319 -3.89 -13.48 0.19
C GLY A 319 -3.25 -14.52 1.10
N ALA A 320 -1.97 -14.36 1.41
CA ALA A 320 -1.24 -15.24 2.33
C ALA A 320 -1.16 -14.63 3.74
N GLN A 321 -1.81 -15.25 4.72
CA GLN A 321 -1.79 -14.83 6.12
C GLN A 321 -0.86 -15.70 6.96
N ALA A 322 -0.33 -15.16 8.06
CA ALA A 322 0.42 -15.93 9.04
C ALA A 322 -0.51 -16.92 9.76
N ALA A 323 -0.17 -18.22 9.76
CA ALA A 323 -0.93 -19.20 10.51
C ALA A 323 -1.08 -18.79 11.98
N GLY A 324 -2.29 -18.95 12.48
CA GLY A 324 -2.73 -18.57 13.81
C GLY A 324 -3.11 -17.11 14.01
N VAL A 325 -2.72 -16.21 13.10
CA VAL A 325 -3.24 -14.83 13.02
C VAL A 325 -3.75 -14.58 11.60
N ALA A 326 -4.78 -15.34 11.22
CA ALA A 326 -5.35 -15.35 9.86
C ALA A 326 -6.87 -15.10 9.87
N PRO A 327 -7.33 -13.87 10.17
CA PRO A 327 -8.76 -13.56 10.31
C PRO A 327 -9.56 -13.66 9.00
N ILE A 328 -8.94 -13.45 7.83
CA ILE A 328 -9.61 -13.60 6.53
C ILE A 328 -9.79 -15.08 6.22
N VAL A 329 -8.74 -15.88 6.44
CA VAL A 329 -8.81 -17.35 6.30
C VAL A 329 -9.85 -17.93 7.26
N ARG A 330 -9.92 -17.43 8.51
CA ARG A 330 -10.93 -17.85 9.48
C ARG A 330 -12.35 -17.57 9.00
N GLU A 331 -12.57 -16.41 8.38
CA GLU A 331 -13.88 -16.04 7.84
C GLU A 331 -14.29 -16.94 6.67
N LEU A 332 -13.36 -17.21 5.74
CA LEU A 332 -13.64 -17.97 4.52
C LEU A 332 -13.71 -19.48 4.77
N HIS A 333 -12.84 -20.01 5.63
CA HIS A 333 -12.56 -21.45 5.74
C HIS A 333 -12.64 -22.01 7.17
N GLY A 334 -12.96 -21.18 8.16
CA GLY A 334 -13.09 -21.59 9.56
C GLY A 334 -11.78 -21.58 10.37
N PRO A 335 -11.88 -21.75 11.70
CA PRO A 335 -10.75 -21.59 12.61
C PRO A 335 -9.66 -22.66 12.43
N GLU A 336 -10.01 -23.87 12.01
CA GLU A 336 -9.06 -24.96 11.75
C GLU A 336 -8.14 -24.60 10.57
N ALA A 337 -8.70 -24.07 9.49
CA ALA A 337 -7.93 -23.62 8.33
C ALA A 337 -7.03 -22.42 8.65
N ALA A 338 -7.46 -21.54 9.55
CA ALA A 338 -6.67 -20.39 10.00
C ALA A 338 -5.50 -20.77 10.92
N HIS A 339 -5.53 -21.97 11.53
CA HIS A 339 -4.57 -22.41 12.54
C HIS A 339 -4.25 -23.92 12.42
N PRO A 340 -3.79 -24.39 11.24
CA PRO A 340 -3.79 -25.81 10.87
C PRO A 340 -2.92 -26.70 11.78
N ASP A 341 -1.84 -26.15 12.35
CA ASP A 341 -0.86 -26.92 13.14
C ASP A 341 -0.89 -26.63 14.65
N GLY A 342 -1.85 -25.87 15.13
CA GLY A 342 -1.85 -25.51 16.56
C GLY A 342 -0.76 -24.49 16.94
N ARG A 343 -0.05 -23.88 15.97
CA ARG A 343 1.07 -22.96 16.21
C ARG A 343 0.93 -21.67 15.41
N VAL A 344 1.30 -20.55 16.04
CA VAL A 344 1.40 -19.24 15.38
C VAL A 344 2.69 -19.17 14.56
N ASN A 345 2.61 -18.65 13.34
CA ASN A 345 3.77 -18.39 12.51
C ASN A 345 4.51 -17.13 13.00
N ALA A 346 5.51 -17.32 13.86
CA ALA A 346 6.29 -16.21 14.44
C ALA A 346 7.28 -15.57 13.46
N ALA A 347 7.71 -16.29 12.42
CA ALA A 347 8.55 -15.74 11.36
C ALA A 347 7.89 -14.61 10.56
N ALA A 348 6.55 -14.61 10.44
CA ALA A 348 5.79 -13.63 9.67
C ALA A 348 5.14 -12.51 10.54
N ASP A 349 5.90 -11.94 11.49
CA ASP A 349 5.40 -10.93 12.45
C ASP A 349 4.77 -9.70 11.77
N GLY A 350 5.30 -9.28 10.61
CA GLY A 350 4.85 -8.10 9.86
C GLY A 350 3.41 -8.16 9.36
N ILE A 351 2.81 -9.36 9.29
CA ILE A 351 1.42 -9.57 8.83
C ILE A 351 0.51 -10.19 9.89
N GLN A 352 0.95 -10.32 11.14
CA GLN A 352 0.10 -10.78 12.24
C GLN A 352 -0.90 -9.69 12.65
N ILE A 353 -1.97 -9.55 11.86
CA ILE A 353 -3.04 -8.57 12.06
C ILE A 353 -4.32 -9.32 12.42
N ALA A 354 -4.75 -9.20 13.67
CA ALA A 354 -5.99 -9.84 14.15
C ALA A 354 -7.25 -9.14 13.61
N GLU A 355 -7.20 -7.81 13.47
CA GLU A 355 -8.33 -6.97 13.07
C GLU A 355 -7.90 -6.02 11.93
N PRO A 356 -7.94 -6.48 10.66
CA PRO A 356 -7.66 -5.61 9.52
C PRO A 356 -8.69 -4.48 9.44
N VAL A 357 -8.22 -3.23 9.34
CA VAL A 357 -9.09 -2.04 9.28
C VAL A 357 -10.14 -2.14 8.17
N ARG A 358 -9.74 -2.69 7.01
CA ARG A 358 -10.58 -2.84 5.82
C ARG A 358 -10.97 -4.30 5.57
N LYS A 359 -11.27 -5.07 6.63
CA LYS A 359 -11.61 -6.51 6.53
C LYS A 359 -12.71 -6.78 5.50
N GLY A 360 -13.79 -5.99 5.51
CA GLY A 360 -14.89 -6.12 4.54
C GLY A 360 -14.42 -5.99 3.10
N GLU A 361 -13.69 -4.91 2.78
CA GLU A 361 -13.16 -4.68 1.42
C GLU A 361 -12.22 -5.81 0.95
N ILE A 362 -11.46 -6.41 1.87
CA ILE A 362 -10.58 -7.56 1.53
C ILE A 362 -11.44 -8.76 1.11
N LEU A 363 -12.51 -9.07 1.85
CA LEU A 363 -13.41 -10.17 1.54
C LEU A 363 -14.15 -9.94 0.22
N ASP A 364 -14.62 -8.71 -0.01
CA ASP A 364 -15.27 -8.33 -1.26
C ASP A 364 -14.32 -8.50 -2.45
N ALA A 365 -13.08 -8.01 -2.33
CA ALA A 365 -12.06 -8.15 -3.38
C ALA A 365 -11.68 -9.62 -3.64
N VAL A 366 -11.60 -10.47 -2.60
CA VAL A 366 -11.41 -11.92 -2.78
C VAL A 366 -12.58 -12.53 -3.57
N ALA A 367 -13.82 -12.21 -3.20
CA ALA A 367 -15.01 -12.75 -3.84
C ALA A 367 -15.16 -12.27 -5.29
N GLU A 368 -14.98 -10.96 -5.55
CA GLU A 368 -15.14 -10.37 -6.89
C GLU A 368 -14.07 -10.85 -7.88
N THR A 369 -12.85 -11.10 -7.41
CA THR A 369 -11.77 -11.59 -8.28
C THR A 369 -11.73 -13.10 -8.41
N GLY A 370 -12.62 -13.85 -7.74
CA GLY A 370 -12.55 -15.32 -7.72
C GLY A 370 -11.24 -15.84 -7.09
N GLY A 371 -10.70 -15.07 -6.14
CA GLY A 371 -9.47 -15.36 -5.41
C GLY A 371 -9.69 -16.21 -4.17
N ASP A 372 -8.68 -16.27 -3.29
CA ASP A 372 -8.75 -16.97 -2.01
C ASP A 372 -7.74 -16.45 -0.96
N ALA A 373 -7.85 -16.87 0.30
CA ALA A 373 -6.85 -16.61 1.34
C ALA A 373 -6.38 -17.90 2.02
N LEU A 374 -5.07 -17.98 2.30
CA LEU A 374 -4.42 -19.16 2.89
C LEU A 374 -3.62 -18.78 4.14
N ALA A 375 -3.69 -19.63 5.15
CA ALA A 375 -2.84 -19.54 6.34
C ALA A 375 -1.55 -20.33 6.11
N VAL A 376 -0.40 -19.65 6.21
CA VAL A 376 0.92 -20.22 5.98
C VAL A 376 1.62 -20.48 7.31
N THR A 377 2.01 -21.73 7.52
CA THR A 377 2.69 -22.17 8.75
C THR A 377 4.13 -21.67 8.79
N GLU A 378 4.70 -21.57 9.99
CA GLU A 378 6.09 -21.13 10.18
C GLU A 378 7.06 -21.96 9.36
N SER A 379 6.94 -23.29 9.46
CA SER A 379 7.81 -24.20 8.71
C SER A 379 7.69 -24.05 7.20
N ALA A 380 6.50 -23.71 6.68
CA ALA A 380 6.32 -23.46 5.26
C ALA A 380 6.98 -22.15 4.83
N ALA A 381 6.83 -21.08 5.62
CA ALA A 381 7.49 -19.81 5.37
C ALA A 381 9.03 -19.92 5.45
N GLU A 382 9.58 -20.63 6.44
CA GLU A 382 11.03 -20.81 6.59
C GLU A 382 11.64 -21.63 5.45
N ARG A 383 11.00 -22.75 5.06
CA ARG A 383 11.43 -23.52 3.89
C ARG A 383 11.48 -22.67 2.64
N GLU A 384 10.48 -21.81 2.48
CA GLU A 384 10.38 -20.96 1.31
C GLU A 384 11.38 -19.81 1.34
N LEU A 385 11.66 -19.25 2.51
CA LEU A 385 12.71 -18.26 2.70
C LEU A 385 14.09 -18.81 2.29
N ASP A 386 14.41 -20.04 2.72
CA ASP A 386 15.63 -20.73 2.33
C ASP A 386 15.72 -20.91 0.81
N ARG A 387 14.61 -21.26 0.14
CA ARG A 387 14.56 -21.40 -1.32
C ARG A 387 14.80 -20.07 -2.03
N LEU A 388 14.14 -19.00 -1.59
CA LEU A 388 14.36 -17.64 -2.10
C LEU A 388 15.83 -17.23 -1.98
N HIS A 389 16.44 -17.45 -0.82
CA HIS A 389 17.84 -17.09 -0.59
C HIS A 389 18.80 -17.91 -1.46
N ARG A 390 18.55 -19.22 -1.65
CA ARG A 390 19.35 -20.06 -2.58
C ARG A 390 19.21 -19.63 -4.03
N ALA A 391 18.04 -19.13 -4.43
CA ALA A 391 17.77 -18.59 -5.76
C ALA A 391 18.29 -17.16 -5.97
N GLY A 392 18.89 -16.53 -4.95
CA GLY A 392 19.48 -15.19 -5.04
C GLY A 392 18.54 -14.04 -4.65
N PHE A 393 17.34 -14.33 -4.17
CA PHE A 393 16.39 -13.33 -3.67
C PHE A 393 16.59 -13.12 -2.17
N TYR A 394 17.29 -12.05 -1.78
CA TYR A 394 17.59 -11.78 -0.37
C TYR A 394 16.47 -10.98 0.32
N THR A 395 15.43 -11.68 0.79
CA THR A 395 14.21 -11.11 1.39
C THR A 395 14.11 -11.29 2.90
N GLU A 396 13.27 -10.49 3.57
CA GLU A 396 12.88 -10.72 4.96
C GLU A 396 11.91 -11.91 5.10
N PRO A 397 11.79 -12.54 6.28
CA PRO A 397 10.96 -13.74 6.47
C PRO A 397 9.48 -13.61 6.08
N THR A 398 8.87 -12.44 6.32
CA THR A 398 7.46 -12.20 5.98
C THR A 398 7.20 -12.28 4.46
N CYS A 399 8.20 -12.02 3.61
CA CYS A 399 8.04 -12.13 2.16
C CYS A 399 7.77 -13.56 1.69
N ALA A 400 8.32 -14.54 2.40
CA ALA A 400 8.26 -15.94 2.01
C ALA A 400 6.86 -16.55 2.11
N VAL A 401 5.92 -15.87 2.80
CA VAL A 401 4.54 -16.38 2.95
C VAL A 401 3.78 -16.44 1.62
N ALA A 402 3.99 -15.48 0.71
CA ALA A 402 3.26 -15.47 -0.57
C ALA A 402 3.77 -16.55 -1.54
N PRO A 403 5.09 -16.73 -1.76
CA PRO A 403 5.58 -17.89 -2.53
C PRO A 403 5.21 -19.23 -1.88
N ALA A 404 5.16 -19.32 -0.55
CA ALA A 404 4.73 -20.54 0.14
C ALA A 404 3.24 -20.83 -0.09
N ALA A 405 2.40 -19.78 -0.13
CA ALA A 405 0.99 -19.90 -0.47
C ALA A 405 0.79 -20.28 -1.95
N LEU A 406 1.57 -19.72 -2.88
CA LEU A 406 1.57 -20.13 -4.29
C LEU A 406 1.79 -21.63 -4.44
N ARG A 407 2.79 -22.17 -3.73
CA ARG A 407 3.06 -23.62 -3.74
C ARG A 407 1.83 -24.42 -3.27
N ALA A 408 1.22 -24.02 -2.16
CA ALA A 408 0.03 -24.68 -1.63
C ALA A 408 -1.20 -24.57 -2.56
N LEU A 409 -1.37 -23.42 -3.23
CA LEU A 409 -2.44 -23.20 -4.22
C LEU A 409 -2.31 -24.14 -5.42
N ARG A 410 -1.08 -24.37 -5.90
CA ARG A 410 -0.81 -25.32 -6.98
C ARG A 410 -0.94 -26.78 -6.56
N GLU A 411 -0.43 -27.13 -5.38
CA GLU A 411 -0.59 -28.48 -4.81
C GLU A 411 -2.07 -28.88 -4.68
N ARG A 412 -2.95 -27.90 -4.42
CA ARG A 412 -4.42 -28.10 -4.30
C ARG A 412 -5.16 -28.04 -5.64
N GLY A 413 -4.49 -27.65 -6.73
CA GLY A 413 -5.11 -27.44 -8.04
C GLY A 413 -6.00 -26.20 -8.12
N THR A 414 -5.91 -25.27 -7.15
CA THR A 414 -6.60 -23.97 -7.21
C THR A 414 -5.99 -23.08 -8.28
N LEU A 415 -4.66 -23.14 -8.40
CA LEU A 415 -3.90 -22.61 -9.53
C LEU A 415 -3.38 -23.78 -10.37
N ALA A 416 -3.52 -23.68 -11.69
CA ALA A 416 -2.95 -24.63 -12.63
C ALA A 416 -1.42 -24.51 -12.65
N ALA A 417 -0.77 -25.53 -13.21
CA ALA A 417 0.68 -25.55 -13.32
C ALA A 417 1.19 -24.48 -14.30
N ASP A 418 0.38 -24.12 -15.30
CA ASP A 418 0.66 -23.16 -16.38
C ASP A 418 -0.05 -21.81 -16.21
N ASP A 419 -0.82 -21.61 -15.14
CA ASP A 419 -1.35 -20.29 -14.78
C ASP A 419 -0.21 -19.28 -14.66
N ASP A 420 -0.38 -18.11 -15.28
CA ASP A 420 0.54 -16.98 -15.19
C ASP A 420 0.33 -16.24 -13.88
N VAL A 421 1.35 -16.27 -13.01
CA VAL A 421 1.24 -15.76 -11.64
C VAL A 421 2.33 -14.73 -11.35
N VAL A 422 1.94 -13.62 -10.75
CA VAL A 422 2.87 -12.65 -10.15
C VAL A 422 2.87 -12.74 -8.63
N VAL A 423 4.04 -12.73 -8.02
CA VAL A 423 4.22 -12.68 -6.55
C VAL A 423 5.10 -11.50 -6.15
N PRO A 424 4.56 -10.48 -5.46
CA PRO A 424 5.39 -9.40 -4.90
C PRO A 424 6.23 -9.86 -3.71
N LEU A 425 7.55 -9.65 -3.79
CA LEU A 425 8.51 -9.91 -2.72
C LEU A 425 8.74 -8.63 -1.90
N THR A 426 7.99 -8.49 -0.81
CA THR A 426 7.62 -7.20 -0.19
C THR A 426 8.69 -6.45 0.60
N GLY A 427 9.82 -7.06 0.96
CA GLY A 427 10.72 -6.55 1.99
C GLY A 427 12.11 -7.18 1.98
N SER A 428 13.13 -6.35 2.24
CA SER A 428 14.54 -6.72 2.10
C SER A 428 15.08 -7.52 3.28
N GLY A 429 15.87 -8.54 2.98
CA GLY A 429 16.64 -9.29 3.99
C GLY A 429 17.76 -8.46 4.62
N LEU A 430 18.13 -7.31 4.03
CA LEU A 430 19.12 -6.37 4.58
C LEU A 430 18.59 -5.61 5.80
N LYS A 431 17.31 -5.76 6.13
CA LYS A 431 16.66 -5.16 7.30
C LYS A 431 16.96 -6.00 8.54
N GLY A 432 18.03 -5.68 9.25
CA GLY A 432 18.45 -6.38 10.48
C GLY A 432 19.39 -5.56 11.33
#